data_AF-A0A1Q9EM02-F1
#
_entry.id   AF-A0A1Q9EM02-F1
#
_cell.length_a   1.000
_cell.length_b   1.000
_cell.length_c   1.000
_cell.angle_alpha   90.00
_cell.angle_beta   90.00
_cell.angle_gamma   90.00
#
_symmetry.space_group_name_H-M   'P 1'
#
loop_
_entity.id
_entity.type
_entity.pdbx_description
1 polymer ?
#
loop_
_entity_poly.entity_id
_entity_poly.type
_entity_poly.pdbx_seq_one_letter_code
_entity_poly.pdbx_strand_id
1 'polypeptide(L)'
;MRAVRALRLLPRIRGKRGHASASALVTGEIEADAAAKQLATKLSERLTAPPQLVLYLAKGYGPRSSSVGPLLQENFGKSAIVVGCSSEGGVVFSRYAPIDRVFCFETLFADLAVADRSVDLLPLTSMDFIPDSEISALATHKFQSAGYTWLDERMDPFWSSVAQRIPRYISPNLISVLGGVCCALAAVFTVLANHIRWIPLYFAGPFLIFVYMTCDAVDGKHARRTKQSTPLGAVVDHGIDAFCAFTTGIAVVVTADPELKDPRLMLAFCLFHGSWFCAQWGELVLGSLDQRGITEGEFASMAVIALPGIFGPDAAKSRIPAWVPYFRDQPILDPVMIGVIVVCGGVCLSFALRIFLKVQGLDRLRATFPLVHLAVHTSAAMQLATSPLRPQFPLLTFTVVGMNAALLMTKMRFMATFRVPWPALHWEVLPFLAGSGVEALGFTIGAGGWLLVALLELALLLVMWDRLLRRICSRLNVPFLAEVPLKVLAEGREGQQARQVEARELPRIAESS
;
A
#
# COMPACT_ATOMS: atom_id res chain seq x y z
N MET A 1 -44.13 15.70 -24.25
CA MET A 1 -44.31 16.76 -23.22
C MET A 1 -44.92 16.19 -21.94
N ARG A 2 -44.11 15.55 -21.09
CA ARG A 2 -44.48 15.26 -19.70
C ARG A 2 -43.36 15.82 -18.82
N ALA A 3 -43.73 16.81 -18.04
CA ALA A 3 -42.85 17.65 -17.24
C ALA A 3 -42.13 16.88 -16.13
N VAL A 4 -40.90 17.33 -15.83
CA VAL A 4 -40.10 17.02 -14.64
C VAL A 4 -40.97 17.12 -13.39
N ARG A 5 -41.32 15.98 -12.78
CA ARG A 5 -42.04 15.94 -11.50
C ARG A 5 -41.03 15.73 -10.36
N ALA A 6 -41.10 16.67 -9.41
CA ALA A 6 -40.58 16.64 -8.04
C ALA A 6 -39.06 16.83 -7.84
N LEU A 7 -38.67 18.07 -7.50
CA LEU A 7 -37.50 18.39 -6.66
C LEU A 7 -38.05 18.92 -5.33
N ARG A 8 -37.92 18.16 -4.24
CA ARG A 8 -38.28 18.65 -2.89
C ARG A 8 -37.27 19.72 -2.45
N LEU A 9 -37.81 20.82 -1.94
CA LEU A 9 -37.14 22.11 -1.70
C LEU A 9 -36.24 22.08 -0.46
N LEU A 10 -34.97 22.51 -0.59
CA LEU A 10 -34.14 22.94 0.55
C LEU A 10 -34.48 24.38 0.97
N PRO A 11 -34.31 24.77 2.24
CA PRO A 11 -34.55 26.15 2.70
C PRO A 11 -33.57 27.12 2.02
N ARG A 12 -33.99 28.38 1.84
CA ARG A 12 -33.15 29.46 1.31
C ARG A 12 -31.79 29.49 2.01
N ILE A 13 -30.70 29.32 1.27
CA ILE A 13 -29.33 29.51 1.76
C ILE A 13 -29.15 31.02 1.98
N ARG A 14 -29.40 31.49 3.21
CA ARG A 14 -29.06 32.85 3.66
C ARG A 14 -27.79 32.77 4.49
N GLY A 15 -26.64 33.06 3.89
CA GLY A 15 -25.36 33.12 4.59
C GLY A 15 -24.30 33.88 3.80
N LYS A 16 -23.58 34.78 4.47
CA LYS A 16 -22.55 35.67 3.92
C LYS A 16 -21.42 34.88 3.25
N ARG A 17 -20.88 35.40 2.13
CA ARG A 17 -19.65 34.99 1.40
C ARG A 17 -19.07 33.63 1.86
N GLY A 18 -19.52 32.54 1.23
CA GLY A 18 -19.04 31.18 1.48
C GLY A 18 -19.24 30.28 0.26
N HIS A 19 -18.45 29.21 0.20
CA HIS A 19 -18.45 28.19 -0.87
C HIS A 19 -19.69 27.29 -0.70
N ALA A 20 -20.38 26.94 -1.79
CA ALA A 20 -21.57 26.08 -1.73
C ALA A 20 -21.44 24.96 -2.78
N SER A 21 -21.70 23.70 -2.40
CA SER A 21 -21.76 22.56 -3.32
C SER A 21 -23.20 22.06 -3.46
N ALA A 22 -23.60 21.66 -4.66
CA ALA A 22 -24.93 21.13 -4.93
C ALA A 22 -24.89 20.03 -6.00
N SER A 23 -25.59 18.92 -5.75
CA SER A 23 -25.79 17.84 -6.73
C SER A 23 -27.24 17.83 -7.19
N ALA A 24 -27.46 17.73 -8.51
CA ALA A 24 -28.79 17.70 -9.10
C ALA A 24 -28.92 16.52 -10.07
N LEU A 25 -30.03 15.79 -9.97
CA LEU A 25 -30.38 14.70 -10.88
C LEU A 25 -31.39 15.22 -11.90
N VAL A 26 -31.09 15.10 -13.19
CA VAL A 26 -32.01 15.44 -14.27
C VAL A 26 -32.51 14.17 -14.94
N THR A 27 -33.82 13.93 -14.88
CA THR A 27 -34.48 12.77 -15.48
C THR A 27 -35.54 13.22 -16.48
N GLY A 28 -35.68 12.47 -17.59
CA GLY A 28 -36.79 12.63 -18.54
C GLY A 28 -36.60 13.64 -19.67
N GLU A 29 -35.43 14.25 -19.83
CA GLU A 29 -35.09 15.10 -20.98
C GLU A 29 -34.27 14.33 -22.04
N ILE A 30 -34.70 14.44 -23.30
CA ILE A 30 -34.08 13.74 -24.44
C ILE A 30 -32.85 14.51 -24.95
N GLU A 31 -32.86 15.84 -24.84
CA GLU A 31 -31.78 16.71 -25.33
C GLU A 31 -30.95 17.28 -24.17
N ALA A 32 -29.63 17.00 -24.20
CA ALA A 32 -28.70 17.37 -23.13
C ALA A 32 -28.57 18.89 -22.93
N ASP A 33 -28.63 19.66 -24.02
CA ASP A 33 -28.45 21.11 -24.01
C ASP A 33 -29.64 21.82 -23.37
N ALA A 34 -30.86 21.35 -23.65
CA ALA A 34 -32.09 21.88 -23.06
C ALA A 34 -32.15 21.61 -21.54
N ALA A 35 -31.79 20.40 -21.14
CA ALA A 35 -31.69 19.99 -19.73
C ALA A 35 -30.66 20.83 -18.96
N ALA A 36 -29.48 21.06 -19.54
CA ALA A 36 -28.41 21.85 -18.93
C ALA A 36 -28.81 23.32 -18.76
N LYS A 37 -29.39 23.93 -19.80
CA LYS A 37 -29.87 25.33 -19.75
C LYS A 37 -30.96 25.52 -18.69
N GLN A 38 -31.95 24.63 -18.65
CA GLN A 38 -33.05 24.75 -17.69
C GLN A 38 -32.57 24.58 -16.23
N LEU A 39 -31.60 23.69 -15.99
CA LEU A 39 -30.98 23.52 -14.67
C LEU A 39 -30.21 24.77 -14.25
N ALA A 40 -29.41 25.34 -15.15
CA ALA A 40 -28.64 26.55 -14.89
C ALA A 40 -29.54 27.75 -14.52
N THR A 41 -30.62 27.99 -15.30
CA THR A 41 -31.57 29.09 -15.06
C THR A 41 -32.23 28.98 -13.68
N LYS A 42 -32.71 27.80 -13.28
CA LYS A 42 -33.39 27.62 -11.98
C LYS A 42 -32.45 27.74 -10.78
N LEU A 43 -31.17 27.46 -10.96
CA LEU A 43 -30.15 27.63 -9.93
C LEU A 43 -29.76 29.11 -9.79
N SER A 44 -29.60 29.83 -10.90
CA SER A 44 -29.29 31.26 -10.88
C SER A 44 -30.40 32.08 -10.23
N GLU A 45 -31.67 31.72 -10.41
CA GLU A 45 -32.81 32.38 -9.75
C GLU A 45 -32.79 32.26 -8.22
N ARG A 46 -32.07 31.28 -7.67
CA ARG A 46 -32.05 30.97 -6.23
C ARG A 46 -30.79 31.44 -5.51
N LEU A 47 -29.74 31.77 -6.25
CA LEU A 47 -28.52 32.35 -5.70
C LEU A 47 -28.72 33.86 -5.54
N THR A 48 -28.75 34.34 -4.28
CA THR A 48 -28.91 35.77 -3.98
C THR A 48 -27.65 36.60 -4.20
N ALA A 49 -26.48 35.95 -4.38
CA ALA A 49 -25.21 36.53 -4.76
C ALA A 49 -24.34 35.49 -5.48
N PRO A 50 -23.44 35.88 -6.40
CA PRO A 50 -22.52 34.95 -7.06
C PRO A 50 -21.52 34.37 -6.02
N PRO A 51 -21.49 33.04 -5.81
CA PRO A 51 -20.52 32.39 -4.94
C PRO A 51 -19.10 32.39 -5.56
N GLN A 52 -18.06 32.31 -4.73
CA GLN A 52 -16.67 32.26 -5.21
C GLN A 52 -16.33 30.92 -5.90
N LEU A 53 -17.06 29.85 -5.58
CA LEU A 53 -16.92 28.51 -6.18
C LEU A 53 -18.22 27.73 -6.01
N VAL A 54 -18.69 27.03 -7.05
CA VAL A 54 -19.81 26.07 -6.97
C VAL A 54 -19.41 24.76 -7.61
N LEU A 55 -19.35 23.71 -6.80
CA LEU A 55 -19.13 22.35 -7.29
C LEU A 55 -20.46 21.74 -7.75
N TYR A 56 -20.54 21.42 -9.04
CA TYR A 56 -21.66 20.69 -9.64
C TYR A 56 -21.24 19.26 -9.97
N LEU A 57 -21.96 18.29 -9.43
CA LEU A 57 -21.92 16.90 -9.90
C LEU A 57 -23.17 16.63 -10.71
N ALA A 58 -23.06 16.76 -12.04
CA ALA A 58 -24.13 16.38 -12.95
C ALA A 58 -23.97 14.89 -13.34
N LYS A 59 -24.98 14.08 -13.03
CA LYS A 59 -25.07 12.70 -13.51
C LYS A 59 -26.16 12.58 -14.56
N GLY A 60 -25.74 12.20 -15.76
CA GLY A 60 -26.59 12.08 -16.92
C GLY A 60 -26.97 10.65 -17.23
N TYR A 61 -28.23 10.39 -17.59
CA TYR A 61 -28.69 9.08 -18.03
C TYR A 61 -29.33 9.21 -19.41
N GLY A 62 -28.84 8.45 -20.40
CA GLY A 62 -29.34 8.42 -21.79
C GLY A 62 -28.22 8.48 -22.85
N PRO A 63 -28.50 8.13 -24.13
CA PRO A 63 -27.55 8.29 -25.23
C PRO A 63 -27.28 9.78 -25.45
N ARG A 64 -26.01 10.19 -25.40
CA ARG A 64 -25.62 11.60 -25.47
C ARG A 64 -24.51 11.80 -26.50
N SER A 65 -24.63 12.84 -27.32
CA SER A 65 -23.63 13.26 -28.29
C SER A 65 -22.64 14.31 -27.75
N SER A 66 -22.91 14.92 -26.59
CA SER A 66 -22.15 16.07 -26.07
C SER A 66 -21.93 15.98 -24.56
N SER A 67 -20.77 16.41 -24.07
CA SER A 67 -20.46 16.48 -22.63
C SER A 67 -21.17 17.68 -21.97
N VAL A 68 -21.84 17.46 -20.84
CA VAL A 68 -22.68 18.50 -20.19
C VAL A 68 -21.85 19.53 -19.41
N GLY A 69 -20.63 19.18 -18.99
CA GLY A 69 -19.73 20.06 -18.23
C GLY A 69 -19.42 21.38 -18.95
N PRO A 70 -18.92 21.36 -20.21
CA PRO A 70 -18.65 22.57 -20.98
C PRO A 70 -19.87 23.47 -21.18
N LEU A 71 -21.03 22.89 -21.48
CA LEU A 71 -22.30 23.62 -21.65
C LEU A 71 -22.76 24.33 -20.37
N LEU A 72 -22.57 23.70 -19.21
CA LEU A 72 -22.87 24.34 -17.93
C LEU A 72 -21.87 25.47 -17.64
N GLN A 73 -20.59 25.25 -17.90
CA GLN A 73 -19.56 26.28 -17.71
C GLN A 73 -19.79 27.52 -18.58
N GLU A 74 -20.25 27.33 -19.82
CA GLU A 74 -20.57 28.41 -20.75
C GLU A 74 -21.79 29.23 -20.30
N ASN A 75 -22.84 28.57 -19.79
CA ASN A 75 -24.06 29.25 -19.35
C ASN A 75 -23.94 29.95 -17.98
N PHE A 76 -23.06 29.50 -17.07
CA PHE A 76 -22.85 30.14 -15.77
C PHE A 76 -21.89 31.34 -15.82
N GLY A 77 -21.22 31.57 -16.96
CA GLY A 77 -20.24 32.65 -17.11
C GLY A 77 -19.10 32.59 -16.08
N LYS A 78 -18.45 33.74 -15.81
CA LYS A 78 -17.32 33.86 -14.85
C LYS A 78 -17.74 33.75 -13.37
N SER A 79 -19.01 33.43 -13.10
CA SER A 79 -19.60 33.48 -11.75
C SER A 79 -19.52 32.15 -10.98
N ALA A 80 -19.08 31.06 -11.63
CA ALA A 80 -18.85 29.75 -11.00
C ALA A 80 -17.87 28.91 -11.83
N ILE A 81 -17.18 27.94 -11.20
CA ILE A 81 -16.25 27.01 -11.85
C ILE A 81 -16.80 25.58 -11.76
N VAL A 82 -17.03 24.94 -12.91
CA VAL A 82 -17.51 23.56 -13.05
C VAL A 82 -16.30 22.62 -13.11
N VAL A 83 -16.08 21.83 -12.06
CA VAL A 83 -14.88 20.97 -11.91
C VAL A 83 -15.07 19.55 -12.47
N GLY A 84 -16.29 19.11 -12.80
CA GLY A 84 -16.48 17.80 -13.42
C GLY A 84 -17.90 17.49 -13.90
N CYS A 85 -18.01 16.66 -14.93
CA CYS A 85 -19.24 16.04 -15.42
C CYS A 85 -19.00 14.53 -15.44
N SER A 86 -19.85 13.74 -14.75
CA SER A 86 -19.71 12.28 -14.84
C SER A 86 -20.16 11.82 -16.23
N SER A 87 -19.20 11.56 -17.11
CA SER A 87 -19.39 10.82 -18.36
C SER A 87 -18.85 9.39 -18.28
N GLU A 88 -18.55 8.87 -17.09
CA GLU A 88 -18.16 7.46 -16.92
C GLU A 88 -19.01 6.80 -15.83
N GLY A 89 -19.86 5.85 -16.27
CA GLY A 89 -20.77 5.12 -15.40
C GLY A 89 -21.88 4.45 -16.20
N GLY A 90 -21.52 3.40 -16.95
CA GLY A 90 -22.47 2.51 -17.60
C GLY A 90 -23.40 1.79 -16.62
N VAL A 91 -24.66 1.71 -17.04
CA VAL A 91 -25.79 0.81 -16.73
C VAL A 91 -25.75 -0.04 -15.45
N VAL A 92 -26.65 0.28 -14.51
CA VAL A 92 -27.28 -0.71 -13.63
C VAL A 92 -28.62 -1.11 -14.27
N PHE A 93 -28.72 -2.36 -14.69
CA PHE A 93 -30.01 -2.98 -14.96
C PHE A 93 -30.69 -3.27 -13.61
N SER A 94 -31.79 -2.61 -13.31
CA SER A 94 -33.01 -3.27 -12.79
C SER A 94 -34.10 -2.27 -12.38
N ARG A 95 -35.32 -2.64 -12.78
CA ARG A 95 -36.65 -2.48 -12.17
C ARG A 95 -36.79 -1.85 -10.76
N TYR A 96 -36.20 -0.69 -10.47
CA TYR A 96 -36.47 0.04 -9.22
C TYR A 96 -37.00 1.46 -9.47
N ALA A 97 -37.98 1.84 -8.65
CA ALA A 97 -38.68 3.11 -8.68
C ALA A 97 -37.73 4.31 -8.49
N PRO A 98 -38.05 5.49 -9.05
CA PRO A 98 -37.21 6.68 -8.91
C PRO A 98 -37.07 7.06 -7.44
N ILE A 99 -35.81 7.16 -6.97
CA ILE A 99 -35.47 7.58 -5.61
C ILE A 99 -35.42 9.11 -5.56
N ASP A 100 -36.42 9.73 -4.94
CA ASP A 100 -36.54 11.18 -4.69
C ASP A 100 -35.67 11.64 -3.50
N ARG A 101 -34.33 11.57 -3.59
CA ARG A 101 -33.45 12.10 -2.52
C ARG A 101 -32.28 12.92 -3.06
N VAL A 102 -32.15 14.14 -2.56
CA VAL A 102 -30.97 15.00 -2.66
C VAL A 102 -30.11 14.75 -1.43
N PHE A 103 -28.85 14.35 -1.61
CA PHE A 103 -27.88 14.22 -0.52
C PHE A 103 -27.04 15.50 -0.44
N CYS A 104 -26.95 16.07 0.76
CA CYS A 104 -25.97 17.09 1.08
C CYS A 104 -24.82 16.38 1.81
N PHE A 105 -23.67 16.25 1.17
CA PHE A 105 -22.43 15.89 1.87
C PHE A 105 -21.78 17.20 2.28
N GLU A 106 -21.64 17.45 3.59
CA GLU A 106 -20.54 18.30 4.05
C GLU A 106 -19.25 17.55 3.74
N THR A 107 -18.63 17.90 2.63
CA THR A 107 -17.33 17.36 2.24
C THR A 107 -16.26 17.92 3.16
N LEU A 108 -15.97 17.19 4.24
CA LEU A 108 -14.80 17.37 5.11
C LEU A 108 -13.46 17.39 4.33
N PHE A 109 -13.47 16.92 3.07
CA PHE A 109 -12.29 16.85 2.20
C PHE A 109 -12.02 18.11 1.37
N ALA A 110 -12.98 19.01 1.19
CA ALA A 110 -12.77 20.22 0.37
C ALA A 110 -12.00 21.30 1.15
N ASP A 111 -12.23 21.38 2.47
CA ASP A 111 -11.49 22.28 3.36
C ASP A 111 -10.01 21.87 3.51
N LEU A 112 -9.66 20.60 3.26
CA LEU A 112 -8.27 20.12 3.27
C LEU A 112 -7.47 20.46 2.02
N ALA A 113 -8.12 20.74 0.89
CA ALA A 113 -7.46 20.96 -0.40
C ALA A 113 -7.40 22.44 -0.81
N VAL A 114 -8.24 23.31 -0.23
CA VAL A 114 -8.34 24.73 -0.59
C VAL A 114 -8.10 25.66 0.61
N ALA A 115 -7.78 25.12 1.79
CA ALA A 115 -7.21 25.94 2.85
C ALA A 115 -5.94 26.62 2.31
N ASP A 116 -5.97 27.94 2.40
CA ASP A 116 -4.82 28.83 2.38
C ASP A 116 -3.59 28.16 3.00
N ARG A 117 -2.39 28.48 2.51
CA ARG A 117 -1.09 27.86 2.89
C ARG A 117 -0.72 28.06 4.39
N SER A 118 -1.67 28.34 5.25
CA SER A 118 -1.54 28.80 6.62
C SER A 118 -2.27 27.93 7.65
N VAL A 119 -3.09 26.93 7.27
CA VAL A 119 -3.74 26.03 8.24
C VAL A 119 -3.57 24.55 7.87
N ASP A 120 -2.43 24.00 8.30
CA ASP A 120 -2.13 22.58 8.30
C ASP A 120 -2.96 21.87 9.40
N LEU A 121 -4.14 21.33 9.06
CA LEU A 121 -5.02 20.56 9.99
C LEU A 121 -4.37 19.26 10.51
N LEU A 122 -3.42 18.74 9.74
CA LEU A 122 -2.29 17.91 10.16
C LEU A 122 -1.07 18.65 9.59
N PRO A 123 0.12 18.64 10.23
CA PRO A 123 1.31 19.23 9.65
C PRO A 123 1.70 18.43 8.40
N LEU A 124 1.00 18.59 7.28
CA LEU A 124 1.29 17.90 6.03
C LEU A 124 2.66 18.37 5.50
N THR A 125 3.10 19.57 5.88
CA THR A 125 4.49 20.03 5.73
C THR A 125 5.50 19.15 6.45
N SER A 126 5.13 18.50 7.56
CA SER A 126 6.03 17.58 8.25
C SER A 126 6.24 16.26 7.52
N MET A 127 5.35 15.89 6.59
CA MET A 127 5.53 14.75 5.66
C MET A 127 6.69 14.95 4.68
N ASP A 128 7.20 16.17 4.54
CA ASP A 128 8.41 16.48 3.77
C ASP A 128 9.67 16.35 4.64
N PHE A 129 9.83 15.21 5.31
CA PHE A 129 10.91 14.96 6.27
C PHE A 129 12.27 14.66 5.64
N ILE A 130 12.34 14.43 4.33
CA ILE A 130 13.60 14.29 3.59
C ILE A 130 13.96 15.65 2.98
N PRO A 131 15.10 16.27 3.32
CA PRO A 131 15.54 17.52 2.68
C PRO A 131 15.85 17.35 1.19
N ASP A 132 15.62 18.39 0.38
CA ASP A 132 15.92 18.34 -1.06
C ASP A 132 17.42 18.16 -1.38
N SER A 133 18.30 18.55 -0.45
CA SER A 133 19.75 18.28 -0.54
C SER A 133 20.05 16.78 -0.54
N GLU A 134 19.36 16.02 0.31
CA GLU A 134 19.53 14.55 0.41
C GLU A 134 18.95 13.85 -0.81
N ILE A 135 17.82 14.34 -1.34
CA ILE A 135 17.28 13.84 -2.62
C ILE A 135 18.28 14.03 -3.75
N SER A 136 18.98 15.16 -3.77
CA SER A 136 20.01 15.43 -4.78
C SER A 136 21.26 14.57 -4.58
N ALA A 137 21.66 14.33 -3.32
CA ALA A 137 22.77 13.44 -2.97
C ALA A 137 22.52 11.98 -3.36
N LEU A 138 21.24 11.57 -3.38
CA LEU A 138 20.80 10.23 -3.76
C LEU A 138 21.31 9.82 -5.16
N ALA A 139 21.52 10.75 -6.09
CA ALA A 139 22.08 10.48 -7.43
C ALA A 139 23.44 9.74 -7.40
N THR A 140 24.20 9.89 -6.32
CA THR A 140 25.52 9.26 -6.14
C THR A 140 25.48 8.01 -5.26
N HIS A 141 24.32 7.68 -4.68
CA HIS A 141 24.16 6.55 -3.78
C HIS A 141 24.30 5.22 -4.53
N LYS A 142 25.17 4.34 -4.04
CA LYS A 142 25.26 2.94 -4.48
C LYS A 142 24.78 2.04 -3.36
N PHE A 143 23.76 1.24 -3.65
CA PHE A 143 23.26 0.22 -2.74
C PHE A 143 24.37 -0.78 -2.40
N GLN A 144 24.48 -1.12 -1.10
CA GLN A 144 25.42 -2.12 -0.59
C GLN A 144 24.66 -3.11 0.30
N SER A 145 24.55 -4.36 -0.18
CA SER A 145 24.04 -5.48 0.62
C SER A 145 25.15 -6.02 1.53
N ALA A 146 24.80 -6.37 2.77
CA ALA A 146 25.72 -6.92 3.76
C ALA A 146 26.00 -8.43 3.58
N GLY A 147 25.33 -9.10 2.64
CA GLY A 147 25.58 -10.50 2.29
C GLY A 147 24.34 -11.24 1.80
N TYR A 148 24.56 -12.41 1.18
CA TYR A 148 23.54 -13.34 0.69
C TYR A 148 23.59 -14.66 1.47
N THR A 149 22.49 -15.38 1.52
CA THR A 149 22.42 -16.73 2.10
C THR A 149 22.62 -17.82 1.04
N TRP A 150 22.74 -19.07 1.51
CA TRP A 150 22.76 -20.23 0.62
C TRP A 150 21.50 -20.31 -0.27
N LEU A 151 20.33 -19.92 0.26
CA LEU A 151 19.08 -19.98 -0.49
C LEU A 151 19.03 -18.88 -1.55
N ASP A 152 19.52 -17.68 -1.25
CA ASP A 152 19.69 -16.60 -2.23
C ASP A 152 20.56 -17.06 -3.41
N GLU A 153 21.74 -17.63 -3.11
CA GLU A 153 22.67 -18.15 -4.12
C GLU A 153 22.05 -19.27 -4.96
N ARG A 154 21.19 -20.10 -4.35
CA ARG A 154 20.52 -21.20 -5.04
C ARG A 154 19.37 -20.74 -5.94
N MET A 155 18.70 -19.65 -5.58
CA MET A 155 17.61 -19.05 -6.34
C MET A 155 18.11 -18.07 -7.41
N ASP A 156 19.32 -17.52 -7.25
CA ASP A 156 19.91 -16.57 -8.20
C ASP A 156 19.89 -17.04 -9.67
N PRO A 157 20.26 -18.30 -10.01
CA PRO A 157 20.19 -18.77 -11.40
C PRO A 157 18.77 -18.72 -11.97
N PHE A 158 17.77 -19.02 -11.15
CA PHE A 158 16.35 -18.94 -11.54
C PHE A 158 15.95 -17.48 -11.77
N TRP A 159 16.21 -16.58 -10.83
CA TRP A 159 15.88 -15.16 -10.96
C TRP A 159 16.63 -14.49 -12.12
N SER A 160 17.91 -14.81 -12.29
CA SER A 160 18.72 -14.35 -13.42
C SER A 160 18.15 -14.83 -14.76
N SER A 161 17.64 -16.07 -14.84
CA SER A 161 16.96 -16.58 -16.04
C SER A 161 15.63 -15.84 -16.31
N VAL A 162 14.84 -15.59 -15.27
CA VAL A 162 13.57 -14.85 -15.37
C VAL A 162 13.84 -13.42 -15.85
N ALA A 163 14.79 -12.71 -15.22
CA ALA A 163 15.19 -11.37 -15.61
C ALA A 163 15.62 -11.28 -17.08
N GLN A 164 16.25 -12.33 -17.62
CA GLN A 164 16.63 -12.40 -19.04
C GLN A 164 15.43 -12.55 -20.00
N ARG A 165 14.30 -13.10 -19.54
CA ARG A 165 13.10 -13.32 -20.36
C ARG A 165 12.12 -12.14 -20.35
N ILE A 166 12.20 -11.28 -19.34
CA ILE A 166 11.36 -10.07 -19.27
C ILE A 166 11.62 -9.21 -20.52
N PRO A 167 10.58 -8.74 -21.24
CA PRO A 167 10.79 -7.84 -22.37
C PRO A 167 11.51 -6.54 -21.98
N ARG A 168 12.45 -6.09 -22.82
CA ARG A 168 13.27 -4.90 -22.52
C ARG A 168 12.46 -3.61 -22.40
N TYR A 169 11.24 -3.52 -22.92
CA TYR A 169 10.40 -2.32 -22.84
C TYR A 169 9.64 -2.18 -21.50
N ILE A 170 9.71 -3.18 -20.62
CA ILE A 170 9.08 -3.13 -19.30
C ILE A 170 9.97 -2.33 -18.36
N SER A 171 9.41 -1.35 -17.67
CA SER A 171 10.12 -0.58 -16.64
C SER A 171 10.38 -1.45 -15.39
N PRO A 172 11.57 -1.39 -14.76
CA PRO A 172 11.83 -2.08 -13.50
C PRO A 172 10.81 -1.76 -12.40
N ASN A 173 10.46 -0.47 -12.23
CA ASN A 173 9.48 -0.04 -11.22
C ASN A 173 8.08 -0.66 -11.44
N LEU A 174 7.73 -0.98 -12.69
CA LEU A 174 6.47 -1.68 -12.98
C LEU A 174 6.52 -3.13 -12.47
N ILE A 175 7.69 -3.78 -12.52
CA ILE A 175 7.86 -5.14 -11.99
C ILE A 175 7.62 -5.13 -10.48
N SER A 176 8.24 -4.20 -9.75
CA SER A 176 8.06 -4.05 -8.29
C SER A 176 6.58 -3.79 -7.96
N VAL A 177 5.92 -2.86 -8.68
CA VAL A 177 4.48 -2.55 -8.48
C VAL A 177 3.60 -3.78 -8.73
N LEU A 178 3.84 -4.54 -9.81
CA LEU A 178 3.10 -5.76 -10.09
C LEU A 178 3.34 -6.85 -9.03
N GLY A 179 4.57 -6.96 -8.53
CA GLY A 179 4.90 -7.80 -7.38
C GLY A 179 4.08 -7.42 -6.14
N GLY A 180 4.06 -6.13 -5.79
CA GLY A 180 3.26 -5.60 -4.68
C GLY A 180 1.76 -5.90 -4.81
N VAL A 181 1.20 -5.75 -6.02
CA VAL A 181 -0.20 -6.12 -6.29
C VAL A 181 -0.42 -7.63 -6.07
N CYS A 182 0.49 -8.49 -6.53
CA CYS A 182 0.41 -9.93 -6.29
C CYS A 182 0.44 -10.24 -4.78
N CYS A 183 1.33 -9.60 -4.02
CA CYS A 183 1.41 -9.79 -2.57
C CYS A 183 0.13 -9.34 -1.83
N ALA A 184 -0.45 -8.21 -2.25
CA ALA A 184 -1.74 -7.75 -1.71
C ALA A 184 -2.87 -8.74 -2.01
N LEU A 185 -2.93 -9.25 -3.24
CA LEU A 185 -3.88 -10.29 -3.63
C LEU A 185 -3.65 -11.59 -2.86
N ALA A 186 -2.41 -11.95 -2.52
CA ALA A 186 -2.11 -13.14 -1.73
C ALA A 186 -2.83 -13.11 -0.38
N ALA A 187 -2.84 -11.96 0.31
CA ALA A 187 -3.58 -11.79 1.55
C ALA A 187 -5.10 -11.95 1.34
N VAL A 188 -5.66 -11.31 0.31
CA VAL A 188 -7.09 -11.41 -0.03
C VAL A 188 -7.48 -12.86 -0.33
N PHE A 189 -6.72 -13.55 -1.16
CA PHE A 189 -7.00 -14.95 -1.51
C PHE A 189 -6.82 -15.90 -0.32
N THR A 190 -5.88 -15.62 0.60
CA THR A 190 -5.70 -16.42 1.82
C THR A 190 -6.88 -16.25 2.78
N VAL A 191 -7.37 -15.01 2.96
CA VAL A 191 -8.60 -14.75 3.72
C VAL A 191 -9.79 -15.46 3.07
N LEU A 192 -9.93 -15.34 1.75
CA LEU A 192 -11.00 -15.99 0.99
C LEU A 192 -10.92 -17.52 1.08
N ALA A 193 -9.72 -18.10 1.00
CA ALA A 193 -9.49 -19.53 1.15
C ALA A 193 -9.99 -20.06 2.49
N ASN A 194 -9.71 -19.34 3.58
CA ASN A 194 -10.17 -19.73 4.91
C ASN A 194 -11.69 -19.62 5.09
N HIS A 195 -12.35 -18.69 4.38
CA HIS A 195 -13.81 -18.58 4.38
C HIS A 195 -14.51 -19.62 3.51
N ILE A 196 -14.02 -19.83 2.28
CA ILE A 196 -14.62 -20.75 1.31
C ILE A 196 -14.26 -22.22 1.61
N ARG A 197 -13.08 -22.46 2.17
CA ARG A 197 -12.52 -23.78 2.47
C ARG A 197 -12.37 -24.69 1.24
N TRP A 198 -12.19 -24.09 0.07
CA TRP A 198 -11.91 -24.81 -1.18
C TRP A 198 -10.41 -25.06 -1.32
N ILE A 199 -10.00 -26.33 -1.33
CA ILE A 199 -8.60 -26.77 -1.25
C ILE A 199 -7.67 -26.06 -2.27
N PRO A 200 -7.99 -25.97 -3.57
CA PRO A 200 -7.14 -25.28 -4.54
C PRO A 200 -6.87 -23.80 -4.20
N LEU A 201 -7.79 -23.13 -3.51
CA LEU A 201 -7.65 -21.70 -3.19
C LEU A 201 -6.56 -21.44 -2.15
N TYR A 202 -6.22 -22.43 -1.30
CA TYR A 202 -5.12 -22.33 -0.35
C TYR A 202 -3.74 -22.25 -1.01
N PHE A 203 -3.63 -22.64 -2.29
CA PHE A 203 -2.39 -22.52 -3.06
C PHE A 203 -2.26 -21.18 -3.79
N ALA A 204 -3.33 -20.38 -3.88
CA ALA A 204 -3.29 -19.07 -4.54
C ALA A 204 -2.43 -18.06 -3.78
N GLY A 205 -2.54 -18.01 -2.44
CA GLY A 205 -1.72 -17.15 -1.59
C GLY A 205 -0.21 -17.41 -1.72
N PRO A 206 0.27 -18.65 -1.47
CA PRO A 206 1.67 -19.01 -1.62
C PRO A 206 2.20 -18.76 -3.03
N PHE A 207 1.41 -19.08 -4.05
CA PHE A 207 1.80 -18.81 -5.44
C PHE A 207 1.99 -17.32 -5.71
N LEU A 208 1.08 -16.46 -5.23
CA LEU A 208 1.19 -15.02 -5.43
C LEU A 208 2.34 -14.39 -4.63
N ILE A 209 2.65 -14.92 -3.43
CA ILE A 209 3.86 -14.53 -2.68
C ILE A 209 5.11 -14.96 -3.46
N PHE A 210 5.14 -16.16 -4.05
CA PHE A 210 6.25 -16.59 -4.90
C PHE A 210 6.45 -15.68 -6.11
N VAL A 211 5.36 -15.24 -6.74
CA VAL A 211 5.40 -14.26 -7.84
C VAL A 211 5.96 -12.93 -7.35
N TYR A 212 5.51 -12.45 -6.18
CA TYR A 212 6.07 -11.23 -5.56
C TYR A 212 7.57 -11.36 -5.27
N MET A 213 8.02 -12.40 -4.57
CA MET A 213 9.44 -12.69 -4.29
C MET A 213 10.25 -12.73 -5.59
N THR A 214 9.68 -13.31 -6.65
CA THR A 214 10.34 -13.32 -7.96
C THR A 214 10.42 -11.92 -8.56
N CYS A 215 9.37 -11.10 -8.47
CA CYS A 215 9.37 -9.73 -8.96
C CYS A 215 10.40 -8.85 -8.23
N ASP A 216 10.46 -8.93 -6.91
CA ASP A 216 11.45 -8.26 -6.05
C ASP A 216 12.88 -8.64 -6.48
N ALA A 217 13.20 -9.93 -6.53
CA ALA A 217 14.55 -10.36 -6.90
C ALA A 217 14.98 -10.02 -8.35
N VAL A 218 14.02 -9.85 -9.28
CA VAL A 218 14.32 -9.63 -10.71
C VAL A 218 14.31 -8.16 -11.12
N ASP A 219 13.70 -7.25 -10.36
CA ASP A 219 13.56 -5.86 -10.79
C ASP A 219 14.92 -5.15 -10.92
N GLY A 220 15.84 -5.35 -9.97
CA GLY A 220 17.17 -4.77 -9.95
C GLY A 220 18.09 -5.46 -10.96
N LYS A 221 17.90 -6.77 -11.17
CA LYS A 221 18.60 -7.53 -12.23
C LYS A 221 18.19 -7.01 -13.61
N HIS A 222 16.89 -6.79 -13.81
CA HIS A 222 16.34 -6.22 -15.02
C HIS A 222 16.81 -4.77 -15.22
N ALA A 223 16.81 -3.95 -14.17
CA ALA A 223 17.30 -2.58 -14.20
C ALA A 223 18.79 -2.50 -14.60
N ARG A 224 19.65 -3.38 -14.08
CA ARG A 224 21.06 -3.47 -14.49
C ARG A 224 21.19 -3.87 -15.95
N ARG A 225 20.39 -4.85 -16.39
CA ARG A 225 20.37 -5.33 -17.78
C ARG A 225 19.91 -4.26 -18.78
N THR A 226 18.92 -3.44 -18.41
CA THR A 226 18.39 -2.37 -19.28
C THR A 226 19.09 -1.02 -19.10
N LYS A 227 20.12 -0.94 -18.23
CA LYS A 227 20.83 0.31 -17.86
C LYS A 227 19.87 1.36 -17.26
N GLN A 228 18.88 0.90 -16.50
CA GLN A 228 17.86 1.71 -15.81
C GLN A 228 17.97 1.63 -14.27
N SER A 229 19.12 1.22 -13.74
CA SER A 229 19.38 1.29 -12.30
C SER A 229 19.37 2.76 -11.86
N THR A 230 18.38 3.13 -11.06
CA THR A 230 18.23 4.47 -10.51
C THR A 230 18.01 4.39 -9.00
N PRO A 231 18.36 5.44 -8.26
CA PRO A 231 18.05 5.48 -6.84
C PRO A 231 16.55 5.56 -6.54
N LEU A 232 15.76 6.11 -7.48
CA LEU A 232 14.30 6.03 -7.44
C LEU A 232 13.82 4.58 -7.41
N GLY A 233 14.40 3.72 -8.25
CA GLY A 233 14.06 2.29 -8.28
C GLY A 233 14.25 1.62 -6.94
N ALA A 234 15.37 1.87 -6.25
CA ALA A 234 15.62 1.33 -4.91
C ALA A 234 14.64 1.85 -3.83
N VAL A 235 14.12 3.07 -3.97
CA VAL A 235 13.07 3.60 -3.08
C VAL A 235 11.73 2.91 -3.35
N VAL A 236 11.41 2.66 -4.62
CA VAL A 236 10.17 2.00 -5.04
C VAL A 236 10.14 0.55 -4.59
N ASP A 237 11.20 -0.19 -4.91
CA ASP A 237 11.40 -1.61 -4.58
C ASP A 237 11.19 -1.87 -3.09
N HIS A 238 12.13 -1.40 -2.26
CA HIS A 238 12.06 -1.69 -0.83
C HIS A 238 10.89 -1.00 -0.10
N GLY A 239 10.32 0.05 -0.67
CA GLY A 239 9.13 0.64 -0.09
C GLY A 239 7.90 -0.25 -0.31
N ILE A 240 7.79 -0.91 -1.47
CA ILE A 240 6.73 -1.90 -1.73
C ILE A 240 6.89 -3.09 -0.77
N ASP A 241 8.12 -3.51 -0.47
CA ASP A 241 8.39 -4.57 0.51
C ASP A 241 7.77 -4.28 1.89
N ALA A 242 7.75 -3.01 2.33
CA ALA A 242 7.12 -2.64 3.60
C ALA A 242 5.61 -2.95 3.59
N PHE A 243 4.93 -2.68 2.47
CA PHE A 243 3.52 -3.01 2.31
C PHE A 243 3.32 -4.52 2.13
N CYS A 244 4.22 -5.19 1.42
CA CYS A 244 4.21 -6.64 1.25
C CYS A 244 4.43 -7.38 2.57
N ALA A 245 5.27 -6.87 3.47
CA ALA A 245 5.44 -7.41 4.82
C ALA A 245 4.13 -7.29 5.62
N PHE A 246 3.40 -6.18 5.49
CA PHE A 246 2.07 -6.06 6.07
C PHE A 246 1.11 -7.14 5.55
N THR A 247 0.93 -7.25 4.23
CA THR A 247 -0.04 -8.17 3.62
C THR A 247 0.34 -9.64 3.82
N THR A 248 1.63 -9.97 3.74
CA THR A 248 2.14 -11.33 4.02
C THR A 248 1.89 -11.70 5.48
N GLY A 249 2.13 -10.78 6.42
CA GLY A 249 1.82 -11.01 7.83
C GLY A 249 0.34 -11.34 8.05
N ILE A 250 -0.58 -10.64 7.35
CA ILE A 250 -2.04 -10.92 7.40
C ILE A 250 -2.32 -12.35 6.91
N ALA A 251 -1.75 -12.73 5.77
CA ALA A 251 -1.93 -14.07 5.21
C ALA A 251 -1.45 -15.17 6.19
N VAL A 252 -0.30 -14.97 6.82
CA VAL A 252 0.27 -15.90 7.81
C VAL A 252 -0.62 -16.01 9.05
N VAL A 253 -1.04 -14.90 9.67
CA VAL A 253 -1.83 -14.97 10.92
C VAL A 253 -3.23 -15.54 10.69
N VAL A 254 -3.85 -15.24 9.55
CA VAL A 254 -5.16 -15.78 9.19
C VAL A 254 -5.07 -17.29 8.90
N THR A 255 -3.93 -17.76 8.40
CA THR A 255 -3.69 -19.19 8.26
C THR A 255 -3.40 -19.87 9.60
N ALA A 256 -2.64 -19.19 10.47
CA ALA A 256 -2.30 -19.69 11.80
C ALA A 256 -3.54 -19.89 12.68
N ASP A 257 -4.45 -18.92 12.66
CA ASP A 257 -5.73 -19.00 13.34
C ASP A 257 -6.79 -18.24 12.52
N PRO A 258 -7.67 -18.94 11.78
CA PRO A 258 -8.73 -18.31 11.02
C PRO A 258 -9.72 -17.49 11.87
N GLU A 259 -9.82 -17.80 13.16
CA GLU A 259 -10.67 -17.08 14.10
C GLU A 259 -9.93 -15.89 14.74
N LEU A 260 -8.60 -15.83 14.61
CA LEU A 260 -7.76 -14.76 15.11
C LEU A 260 -8.04 -14.46 16.60
N LYS A 261 -8.15 -15.49 17.43
CA LYS A 261 -8.51 -15.35 18.85
C LYS A 261 -7.32 -15.27 19.78
N ASP A 262 -6.21 -15.92 19.43
CA ASP A 262 -5.04 -15.96 20.29
C ASP A 262 -4.30 -14.60 20.30
N PRO A 263 -4.16 -13.92 21.45
CA PRO A 263 -3.42 -12.66 21.54
C PRO A 263 -1.93 -12.82 21.21
N ARG A 264 -1.34 -14.03 21.34
CA ARG A 264 0.05 -14.31 20.96
C ARG A 264 0.30 -14.07 19.47
N LEU A 265 -0.74 -14.18 18.63
CA LEU A 265 -0.64 -13.88 17.20
C LEU A 265 -0.36 -12.41 16.95
N MET A 266 -0.90 -11.50 17.77
CA MET A 266 -0.62 -10.07 17.62
C MET A 266 0.84 -9.80 17.94
N LEU A 267 1.38 -10.42 18.99
CA LEU A 267 2.80 -10.31 19.31
C LEU A 267 3.67 -10.87 18.18
N ALA A 268 3.34 -12.05 17.65
CA ALA A 268 4.06 -12.65 16.53
C ALA A 268 4.03 -11.74 15.29
N PHE A 269 2.88 -11.14 14.98
CA PHE A 269 2.70 -10.21 13.87
C PHE A 269 3.53 -8.93 14.04
N CYS A 270 3.50 -8.30 15.23
CA CYS A 270 4.32 -7.14 15.54
C CYS A 270 5.82 -7.45 15.48
N LEU A 271 6.26 -8.62 15.96
CA LEU A 271 7.67 -9.02 15.92
C LEU A 271 8.12 -9.34 14.50
N PHE A 272 7.25 -9.96 13.67
CA PHE A 272 7.51 -10.17 12.26
C PHE A 272 7.79 -8.84 11.54
N HIS A 273 6.91 -7.84 11.69
CA HIS A 273 7.15 -6.48 11.16
C HIS A 273 8.35 -5.79 11.79
N GLY A 274 8.54 -5.97 13.10
CA GLY A 274 9.67 -5.45 13.84
C GLY A 274 11.01 -5.96 13.29
N SER A 275 11.08 -7.24 12.89
CA SER A 275 12.30 -7.83 12.35
C SER A 275 12.70 -7.19 11.01
N TRP A 276 11.71 -6.91 10.14
CA TRP A 276 11.91 -6.13 8.93
C TRP A 276 12.31 -4.70 9.28
N PHE A 277 11.56 -4.00 10.14
CA PHE A 277 11.90 -2.63 10.57
C PHE A 277 13.34 -2.50 11.11
N CYS A 278 13.79 -3.48 11.89
CA CYS A 278 15.12 -3.50 12.48
C CYS A 278 16.26 -3.67 11.47
N ALA A 279 16.06 -4.35 10.34
CA ALA A 279 17.08 -4.45 9.31
C ALA A 279 17.34 -3.08 8.64
N GLN A 280 16.29 -2.27 8.49
CA GLN A 280 16.31 -0.96 7.85
C GLN A 280 16.88 0.07 8.81
N TRP A 281 16.53 -0.05 10.10
CA TRP A 281 17.20 0.67 11.19
C TRP A 281 18.70 0.32 11.25
N GLY A 282 19.03 -0.95 11.06
CA GLY A 282 20.38 -1.46 10.92
C GLY A 282 21.13 -0.76 9.79
N GLU A 283 20.54 -0.62 8.61
CA GLU A 283 21.17 0.11 7.51
C GLU A 283 21.39 1.59 7.84
N LEU A 284 20.38 2.26 8.41
CA LEU A 284 20.47 3.68 8.76
C LEU A 284 21.66 3.97 9.68
N VAL A 285 21.92 3.11 10.67
CA VAL A 285 22.95 3.35 11.70
C VAL A 285 24.27 2.63 11.40
N LEU A 286 24.21 1.40 10.90
CA LEU A 286 25.38 0.55 10.66
C LEU A 286 25.98 0.74 9.27
N GLY A 287 25.18 1.23 8.30
CA GLY A 287 25.60 1.62 6.95
C GLY A 287 25.36 0.58 5.85
N SER A 288 24.80 -0.58 6.17
CA SER A 288 24.56 -1.69 5.23
C SER A 288 23.24 -2.40 5.51
N LEU A 289 22.49 -2.75 4.47
CA LEU A 289 21.26 -3.54 4.60
C LEU A 289 21.61 -5.02 4.76
N ASP A 290 21.23 -5.62 5.89
CA ASP A 290 21.35 -7.07 6.10
C ASP A 290 20.12 -7.76 5.49
N GLN A 291 20.28 -8.32 4.29
CA GLN A 291 19.22 -8.99 3.54
C GLN A 291 19.11 -10.49 3.87
N ARG A 292 20.02 -11.02 4.70
CA ARG A 292 20.05 -12.44 5.02
C ARG A 292 18.79 -12.86 5.78
N GLY A 293 18.16 -13.95 5.35
CA GLY A 293 16.97 -14.49 5.99
C GLY A 293 15.66 -14.02 5.36
N ILE A 294 15.66 -13.05 4.43
CA ILE A 294 14.44 -12.58 3.75
C ILE A 294 13.85 -13.71 2.90
N THR A 295 14.65 -14.29 2.01
CA THR A 295 14.24 -15.40 1.15
C THR A 295 13.75 -16.60 1.97
N GLU A 296 14.47 -16.97 3.04
CA GLU A 296 14.04 -18.03 3.95
C GLU A 296 12.71 -17.71 4.63
N GLY A 297 12.53 -16.46 5.08
CA GLY A 297 11.29 -15.99 5.71
C GLY A 297 10.10 -16.02 4.76
N GLU A 298 10.29 -15.70 3.49
CA GLU A 298 9.25 -15.77 2.47
C GLU A 298 8.87 -17.21 2.13
N PHE A 299 9.85 -18.10 1.95
CA PHE A 299 9.57 -19.53 1.79
C PHE A 299 8.90 -20.15 3.03
N ALA A 300 9.31 -19.76 4.23
CA ALA A 300 8.65 -20.19 5.46
C ALA A 300 7.19 -19.70 5.51
N SER A 301 6.94 -18.44 5.14
CA SER A 301 5.59 -17.86 5.07
C SER A 301 4.72 -18.62 4.05
N MET A 302 5.25 -18.87 2.84
CA MET A 302 4.57 -19.67 1.82
C MET A 302 4.25 -21.08 2.28
N ALA A 303 5.20 -21.74 2.97
CA ALA A 303 5.00 -23.08 3.51
C ALA A 303 3.86 -23.09 4.53
N VAL A 304 3.82 -22.14 5.47
CA VAL A 304 2.75 -22.01 6.47
C VAL A 304 1.40 -21.79 5.79
N ILE A 305 1.32 -20.86 4.84
CA ILE A 305 0.07 -20.54 4.13
C ILE A 305 -0.43 -21.74 3.32
N ALA A 306 0.47 -22.58 2.78
CA ALA A 306 0.11 -23.78 2.01
C ALA A 306 -0.38 -24.96 2.87
N LEU A 307 -0.12 -24.98 4.19
CA LEU A 307 -0.42 -26.12 5.05
C LEU A 307 -1.88 -26.59 4.98
N PRO A 308 -2.90 -25.72 5.00
CA PRO A 308 -4.28 -26.18 4.89
C PRO A 308 -4.65 -26.73 3.51
N GLY A 309 -3.91 -26.36 2.45
CA GLY A 309 -4.06 -26.95 1.13
C GLY A 309 -3.50 -28.37 1.04
N ILE A 310 -2.45 -28.66 1.81
CA ILE A 310 -1.75 -29.96 1.81
C ILE A 310 -2.44 -30.97 2.75
N PHE A 311 -2.75 -30.54 3.97
CA PHE A 311 -3.25 -31.41 5.05
C PHE A 311 -4.75 -31.25 5.30
N GLY A 312 -5.42 -30.38 4.55
CA GLY A 312 -6.83 -30.06 4.65
C GLY A 312 -7.11 -28.81 5.50
N PRO A 313 -8.29 -28.19 5.36
CA PRO A 313 -8.63 -26.91 6.01
C PRO A 313 -8.54 -26.90 7.55
N ASP A 314 -8.55 -28.07 8.19
CA ASP A 314 -8.41 -28.23 9.64
C ASP A 314 -6.97 -28.52 10.09
N ALA A 315 -6.00 -28.42 9.18
CA ALA A 315 -4.57 -28.57 9.48
C ALA A 315 -4.14 -27.70 10.67
N ALA A 316 -4.61 -26.45 10.74
CA ALA A 316 -4.32 -25.53 11.84
C ALA A 316 -4.76 -26.06 13.22
N LYS A 317 -5.83 -26.86 13.25
CA LYS A 317 -6.40 -27.46 14.48
C LYS A 317 -5.85 -28.86 14.77
N SER A 318 -5.08 -29.42 13.84
CA SER A 318 -4.48 -30.75 13.99
C SER A 318 -3.46 -30.72 15.13
N ARG A 319 -3.52 -31.72 16.02
CA ARG A 319 -2.66 -31.78 17.21
C ARG A 319 -1.41 -32.60 16.93
N ILE A 320 -0.31 -32.17 17.55
CA ILE A 320 0.97 -32.85 17.46
C ILE A 320 0.89 -34.17 18.24
N PRO A 321 1.30 -35.31 17.64
CA PRO A 321 1.24 -36.62 18.28
C PRO A 321 1.99 -36.67 19.62
N ALA A 322 1.48 -37.49 20.55
CA ALA A 322 2.00 -37.57 21.92
C ALA A 322 3.46 -38.06 22.06
N TRP A 323 4.03 -38.64 20.99
CA TRP A 323 5.43 -39.08 20.94
C TRP A 323 6.42 -37.94 20.64
N VAL A 324 5.96 -36.75 20.25
CA VAL A 324 6.81 -35.56 20.12
C VAL A 324 6.91 -34.87 21.49
N PRO A 325 8.10 -34.84 22.13
CA PRO A 325 8.27 -34.19 23.43
C PRO A 325 8.05 -32.67 23.35
N TYR A 326 7.72 -32.05 24.48
CA TYR A 326 7.51 -30.60 24.68
C TYR A 326 6.28 -29.97 23.98
N PHE A 327 5.85 -30.48 22.83
CA PHE A 327 4.69 -29.98 22.08
C PHE A 327 3.52 -30.98 22.03
N ARG A 328 3.55 -32.02 22.87
CA ARG A 328 2.48 -33.02 22.98
C ARG A 328 1.12 -32.35 23.10
N ASP A 329 0.19 -32.81 22.27
CA ASP A 329 -1.21 -32.38 22.24
C ASP A 329 -1.43 -30.89 21.92
N GLN A 330 -0.39 -30.15 21.50
CA GLN A 330 -0.54 -28.76 21.04
C GLN A 330 -1.01 -28.73 19.56
N PRO A 331 -1.73 -27.68 19.13
CA PRO A 331 -1.99 -27.45 17.71
C PRO A 331 -0.67 -27.37 16.93
N ILE A 332 -0.64 -27.87 15.70
CA ILE A 332 0.59 -27.93 14.88
C ILE A 332 1.18 -26.55 14.58
N LEU A 333 0.34 -25.50 14.57
CA LEU A 333 0.77 -24.13 14.30
C LEU A 333 1.24 -23.37 15.56
N ASP A 334 1.02 -23.90 16.77
CA ASP A 334 1.49 -23.27 18.00
C ASP A 334 3.04 -23.22 18.07
N PRO A 335 3.79 -24.31 17.82
CA PRO A 335 5.25 -24.24 17.78
C PRO A 335 5.77 -23.32 16.68
N VAL A 336 5.07 -23.23 15.54
CA VAL A 336 5.43 -22.32 14.45
C VAL A 336 5.31 -20.88 14.92
N MET A 337 4.20 -20.52 15.57
CA MET A 337 4.00 -19.19 16.15
C MET A 337 5.05 -18.86 17.21
N ILE A 338 5.35 -19.80 18.12
CA ILE A 338 6.43 -19.64 19.13
C ILE A 338 7.77 -19.44 18.43
N GLY A 339 8.04 -20.21 17.37
CA GLY A 339 9.23 -20.06 16.53
C GLY A 339 9.34 -18.67 15.93
N VAL A 340 8.26 -18.12 15.36
CA VAL A 340 8.22 -16.74 14.84
C VAL A 340 8.54 -15.72 15.93
N ILE A 341 7.90 -15.84 17.11
CA ILE A 341 8.15 -14.95 18.25
C ILE A 341 9.63 -14.97 18.65
N VAL A 342 10.21 -16.17 18.80
CA VAL A 342 11.60 -16.34 19.24
C VAL A 342 12.57 -15.84 18.18
N VAL A 343 12.39 -16.23 16.91
CA VAL A 343 13.29 -15.87 15.81
C VAL A 343 13.22 -14.37 15.51
N CYS A 344 12.03 -13.84 15.24
CA CYS A 344 11.87 -12.42 14.92
C CYS A 344 12.22 -11.53 16.13
N GLY A 345 11.84 -11.93 17.35
CA GLY A 345 12.25 -11.24 18.57
C GLY A 345 13.77 -11.24 18.77
N GLY A 346 14.43 -12.38 18.51
CA GLY A 346 15.88 -12.49 18.53
C GLY A 346 16.57 -11.60 17.50
N VAL A 347 16.01 -11.48 16.28
CA VAL A 347 16.49 -10.56 15.24
C VAL A 347 16.39 -9.10 15.72
N CYS A 348 15.23 -8.68 16.21
CA CYS A 348 15.03 -7.33 16.77
C CYS A 348 16.05 -7.01 17.86
N LEU A 349 16.23 -7.94 18.81
CA LEU A 349 17.17 -7.80 19.92
C LEU A 349 18.62 -7.73 19.41
N SER A 350 18.98 -8.53 18.41
CA SER A 350 20.32 -8.53 17.81
C SER A 350 20.67 -7.18 17.19
N PHE A 351 19.77 -6.59 16.39
CA PHE A 351 19.97 -5.26 15.82
C PHE A 351 20.07 -4.19 16.90
N ALA A 352 19.17 -4.21 17.88
CA ALA A 352 19.20 -3.26 19.00
C ALA A 352 20.54 -3.32 19.75
N LEU A 353 21.05 -4.51 20.06
CA LEU A 353 22.36 -4.68 20.71
C LEU A 353 23.51 -4.17 19.83
N ARG A 354 23.56 -4.57 18.56
CA ARG A 354 24.63 -4.15 17.63
C ARG A 354 24.69 -2.62 17.50
N ILE A 355 23.54 -1.97 17.39
CA ILE A 355 23.42 -0.51 17.30
C ILE A 355 23.86 0.15 18.61
N PHE A 356 23.36 -0.35 19.74
CA PHE A 356 23.72 0.17 21.06
C PHE A 356 25.23 0.11 21.34
N LEU A 357 25.88 -0.99 20.93
CA LEU A 357 27.32 -1.20 21.09
C LEU A 357 28.16 -0.34 20.14
N LYS A 358 27.67 -0.05 18.92
CA LYS A 358 28.41 0.75 17.93
C LYS A 358 28.33 2.26 18.19
N VAL A 359 27.20 2.77 18.64
CA VAL A 359 27.01 4.21 18.85
C VAL A 359 27.50 4.63 20.24
N GLN A 360 28.18 5.77 20.34
CA GLN A 360 28.73 6.30 21.60
C GLN A 360 28.16 7.69 21.91
N GLY A 361 28.33 8.13 23.16
CA GLY A 361 27.94 9.49 23.58
C GLY A 361 26.44 9.77 23.50
N LEU A 362 26.09 11.05 23.30
CA LEU A 362 24.70 11.52 23.20
C LEU A 362 23.97 10.99 21.96
N ASP A 363 24.70 10.62 20.90
CA ASP A 363 24.12 10.04 19.70
C ASP A 363 23.52 8.65 19.97
N ARG A 364 23.97 7.96 21.03
CA ARG A 364 23.40 6.68 21.46
C ARG A 364 21.93 6.82 21.84
N LEU A 365 21.56 7.92 22.53
CA LEU A 365 20.18 8.19 22.92
C LEU A 365 19.28 8.36 21.69
N ARG A 366 19.76 9.07 20.67
CA ARG A 366 19.01 9.27 19.41
C ARG A 366 18.91 7.98 18.62
N ALA A 367 19.98 7.19 18.60
CA ALA A 367 20.01 5.91 17.90
C ALA A 367 19.01 4.89 18.48
N THR A 368 18.57 5.02 19.74
CA THR A 368 17.57 4.13 20.34
C THR A 368 16.12 4.57 20.16
N PHE A 369 15.84 5.74 19.57
CA PHE A 369 14.47 6.18 19.30
C PHE A 369 13.64 5.19 18.46
N PRO A 370 14.18 4.53 17.42
CA PRO A 370 13.43 3.50 16.69
C PRO A 370 12.97 2.34 17.57
N LEU A 371 13.79 1.93 18.56
CA LEU A 371 13.41 0.88 19.52
C LEU A 371 12.25 1.32 20.41
N VAL A 372 12.26 2.58 20.87
CA VAL A 372 11.16 3.15 21.66
C VAL A 372 9.87 3.16 20.84
N HIS A 373 9.92 3.59 19.58
CA HIS A 373 8.75 3.58 18.70
C HIS A 373 8.21 2.17 18.45
N LEU A 374 9.10 1.19 18.20
CA LEU A 374 8.71 -0.20 18.04
C LEU A 374 8.04 -0.77 19.31
N ALA A 375 8.57 -0.43 20.49
CA ALA A 375 8.00 -0.84 21.77
C ALA A 375 6.62 -0.19 22.03
N VAL A 376 6.46 1.09 21.72
CA VAL A 376 5.18 1.81 21.82
C VAL A 376 4.15 1.22 20.85
N HIS A 377 4.52 1.01 19.59
CA HIS A 377 3.67 0.36 18.59
C HIS A 377 3.22 -1.04 19.05
N THR A 378 4.16 -1.87 19.49
CA THR A 378 3.86 -3.22 19.98
C THR A 378 2.95 -3.19 21.20
N SER A 379 3.16 -2.25 22.13
CA SER A 379 2.33 -2.11 23.33
C SER A 379 0.89 -1.71 22.99
N ALA A 380 0.71 -0.73 22.08
CA ALA A 380 -0.60 -0.32 21.58
C ALA A 380 -1.31 -1.46 20.83
N ALA A 381 -0.57 -2.22 20.01
CA ALA A 381 -1.11 -3.39 19.32
C ALA A 381 -1.57 -4.49 20.29
N MET A 382 -0.78 -4.76 21.34
CA MET A 382 -1.16 -5.75 22.37
C MET A 382 -2.36 -5.30 23.20
N GLN A 383 -2.51 -4.00 23.44
CA GLN A 383 -3.71 -3.45 24.06
C GLN A 383 -4.95 -3.66 23.15
N LEU A 384 -4.81 -3.42 21.84
CA LEU A 384 -5.90 -3.68 20.90
C LEU A 384 -6.23 -5.18 20.81
N ALA A 385 -5.24 -6.06 20.98
CA ALA A 385 -5.44 -7.51 21.03
C ALA A 385 -6.24 -7.97 22.26
N THR A 386 -6.25 -7.19 23.34
CA THR A 386 -7.06 -7.46 24.54
C THR A 386 -8.35 -6.62 24.59
N SER A 387 -8.59 -5.78 23.58
CA SER A 387 -9.78 -4.91 23.51
C SER A 387 -11.09 -5.70 23.28
N PRO A 388 -12.24 -5.16 23.69
CA PRO A 388 -13.56 -5.73 23.37
C PRO A 388 -13.89 -5.74 21.86
N LEU A 389 -13.15 -4.98 21.05
CA LEU A 389 -13.31 -4.97 19.59
C LEU A 389 -12.79 -6.28 18.97
N ARG A 390 -11.71 -6.83 19.51
CA ARG A 390 -10.98 -7.97 18.93
C ARG A 390 -11.88 -9.19 18.65
N PRO A 391 -12.73 -9.67 19.57
CA PRO A 391 -13.60 -10.82 19.29
C PRO A 391 -14.68 -10.54 18.23
N GLN A 392 -15.04 -9.27 18.00
CA GLN A 392 -16.10 -8.88 17.06
C GLN A 392 -15.55 -8.61 15.66
N PHE A 393 -14.39 -7.96 15.57
CA PHE A 393 -13.77 -7.55 14.31
C PHE A 393 -12.26 -7.85 14.31
N PRO A 394 -11.85 -9.14 14.40
CA PRO A 394 -10.44 -9.48 14.57
C PRO A 394 -9.58 -9.09 13.36
N LEU A 395 -10.07 -9.26 12.13
CA LEU A 395 -9.31 -8.85 10.94
C LEU A 395 -9.07 -7.34 10.92
N LEU A 396 -10.03 -6.53 11.39
CA LEU A 396 -9.88 -5.08 11.48
C LEU A 396 -8.75 -4.70 12.44
N THR A 397 -8.64 -5.34 13.60
CA THR A 397 -7.57 -5.02 14.56
C THR A 397 -6.18 -5.29 13.97
N PHE A 398 -6.02 -6.37 13.21
CA PHE A 398 -4.75 -6.68 12.54
C PHE A 398 -4.49 -5.78 11.34
N THR A 399 -5.54 -5.38 10.62
CA THR A 399 -5.43 -4.45 9.49
C THR A 399 -4.95 -3.09 9.96
N VAL A 400 -5.51 -2.56 11.05
CA VAL A 400 -5.08 -1.29 11.65
C VAL A 400 -3.61 -1.39 12.11
N VAL A 401 -3.29 -2.39 12.94
CA VAL A 401 -1.92 -2.56 13.45
C VAL A 401 -0.92 -2.72 12.31
N GLY A 402 -1.26 -3.54 11.32
CA GLY A 402 -0.40 -3.81 10.18
C GLY A 402 -0.23 -2.60 9.26
N MET A 403 -1.26 -1.77 9.07
CA MET A 403 -1.15 -0.52 8.32
C MET A 403 -0.27 0.49 9.06
N ASN A 404 -0.40 0.58 10.39
CA ASN A 404 0.50 1.40 11.22
C ASN A 404 1.95 0.93 11.10
N ALA A 405 2.18 -0.39 11.13
CA ALA A 405 3.49 -0.97 10.94
C ALA A 405 4.04 -0.66 9.53
N ALA A 406 3.23 -0.78 8.48
CA ALA A 406 3.61 -0.42 7.11
C ALA A 406 4.05 1.04 7.00
N LEU A 407 3.32 1.98 7.62
CA LEU A 407 3.72 3.39 7.69
C LEU A 407 5.10 3.58 8.32
N LEU A 408 5.33 2.99 9.50
CA LEU A 408 6.61 3.08 10.21
C LEU A 408 7.76 2.46 9.42
N MET A 409 7.51 1.28 8.83
CA MET A 409 8.45 0.54 7.99
C MET A 409 8.83 1.33 6.74
N THR A 410 7.85 1.86 6.00
CA THR A 410 8.09 2.72 4.83
C THR A 410 8.89 3.96 5.20
N LYS A 411 8.56 4.64 6.32
CA LYS A 411 9.31 5.82 6.76
C LYS A 411 10.76 5.48 7.14
N MET A 412 10.98 4.38 7.86
CA MET A 412 12.32 3.92 8.21
C MET A 412 13.13 3.58 6.96
N ARG A 413 12.50 2.94 5.97
CA ARG A 413 13.12 2.67 4.68
C ARG A 413 13.56 3.94 3.97
N PHE A 414 12.70 4.96 3.92
CA PHE A 414 13.07 6.25 3.34
C PHE A 414 14.25 6.87 4.11
N MET A 415 14.18 6.91 5.43
CA MET A 415 15.27 7.45 6.25
C MET A 415 16.59 6.73 6.05
N ALA A 416 16.58 5.40 6.00
CA ALA A 416 17.78 4.59 5.72
C ALA A 416 18.36 4.91 4.33
N THR A 417 17.52 4.96 3.30
CA THR A 417 17.95 5.25 1.92
C THR A 417 18.56 6.65 1.77
N PHE A 418 17.93 7.65 2.39
CA PHE A 418 18.41 9.04 2.35
C PHE A 418 19.39 9.40 3.47
N ARG A 419 19.72 8.44 4.34
CA ARG A 419 20.57 8.64 5.54
C ARG A 419 20.14 9.82 6.43
N VAL A 420 18.82 10.01 6.54
CA VAL A 420 18.23 11.05 7.40
C VAL A 420 18.03 10.48 8.80
N PRO A 421 18.48 11.17 9.87
CA PRO A 421 18.30 10.69 11.24
C PRO A 421 16.83 10.46 11.59
N TRP A 422 16.55 9.40 12.35
CA TRP A 422 15.20 9.07 12.81
C TRP A 422 14.67 10.17 13.77
N PRO A 423 13.55 10.85 13.45
CA PRO A 423 12.96 11.87 14.29
C PRO A 423 12.45 11.33 15.63
N ALA A 424 12.32 12.22 16.61
CA ALA A 424 11.71 11.87 17.89
C ALA A 424 10.18 11.79 17.81
N LEU A 425 9.55 12.49 16.86
CA LEU A 425 8.11 12.62 16.74
C LEU A 425 7.61 12.13 15.38
N HIS A 426 6.55 11.33 15.42
CA HIS A 426 5.91 10.71 14.27
C HIS A 426 4.41 11.06 14.29
N TRP A 427 4.04 12.09 13.54
CA TRP A 427 2.66 12.57 13.43
C TRP A 427 1.77 11.57 12.70
N GLU A 428 2.35 10.78 11.78
CA GLU A 428 1.63 9.79 10.99
C GLU A 428 1.12 8.60 11.81
N VAL A 429 1.73 8.31 12.96
CA VAL A 429 1.26 7.23 13.86
C VAL A 429 0.32 7.72 14.96
N LEU A 430 0.14 9.03 15.10
CA LEU A 430 -0.72 9.61 16.14
C LEU A 430 -2.17 9.11 16.07
N PRO A 431 -2.81 8.92 14.89
CA PRO A 431 -4.17 8.39 14.85
C PRO A 431 -4.32 7.03 15.55
N PHE A 432 -3.37 6.12 15.32
CA PHE A 432 -3.34 4.80 15.97
C PHE A 432 -3.06 4.91 17.47
N LEU A 433 -2.05 5.68 17.86
CA LEU A 433 -1.69 5.83 19.27
C LEU A 433 -2.77 6.57 20.06
N ALA A 434 -3.43 7.55 19.47
CA ALA A 434 -4.56 8.25 20.06
C ALA A 434 -5.77 7.32 20.22
N GLY A 435 -6.10 6.53 19.20
CA GLY A 435 -7.15 5.51 19.28
C GLY A 435 -6.88 4.51 20.40
N SER A 436 -5.66 3.97 20.47
CA SER A 436 -5.23 3.06 21.53
C SER A 436 -5.29 3.71 22.91
N GLY A 437 -4.79 4.95 23.05
CA GLY A 437 -4.80 5.69 24.30
C GLY A 437 -6.22 6.01 24.81
N VAL A 438 -7.15 6.36 23.92
CA VAL A 438 -8.56 6.56 24.26
C VAL A 438 -9.17 5.27 24.82
N GLU A 439 -8.88 4.12 24.19
CA GLU A 439 -9.33 2.82 24.72
C GLU A 439 -8.64 2.43 26.02
N ALA A 440 -7.40 2.86 26.24
CA ALA A 440 -6.66 2.58 27.49
C ALA A 440 -7.30 3.30 28.67
N LEU A 441 -7.90 4.47 28.43
CA LEU A 441 -8.63 5.27 29.40
C LEU A 441 -10.05 4.75 29.66
N GLY A 442 -10.46 3.63 29.04
CA GLY A 442 -11.76 3.01 29.24
C GLY A 442 -12.88 3.49 28.33
N PHE A 443 -12.57 4.35 27.35
CA PHE A 443 -13.53 4.74 26.31
C PHE A 443 -13.52 3.72 25.14
N THR A 444 -14.53 3.74 24.28
CA THR A 444 -14.56 2.87 23.09
C THR A 444 -14.82 3.69 21.84
N ILE A 445 -13.92 3.64 20.86
CA ILE A 445 -14.14 4.30 19.56
C ILE A 445 -14.91 3.42 18.56
N GLY A 446 -15.02 2.12 18.86
CA GLY A 446 -15.79 1.15 18.09
C GLY A 446 -15.21 0.84 16.72
N ALA A 447 -15.83 -0.11 16.02
CA ALA A 447 -15.35 -0.57 14.70
C ALA A 447 -15.31 0.55 13.65
N GLY A 448 -16.29 1.46 13.67
CA GLY A 448 -16.30 2.61 12.76
C GLY A 448 -15.13 3.57 12.99
N GLY A 449 -14.78 3.84 14.26
CA GLY A 449 -13.62 4.66 14.60
C GLY A 449 -12.30 4.01 14.17
N TRP A 450 -12.13 2.72 14.44
CA TRP A 450 -10.94 1.98 14.00
C TRP A 450 -10.83 1.82 12.49
N LEU A 451 -11.95 1.68 11.78
CA LEU A 451 -11.95 1.70 10.32
C LEU A 451 -11.52 3.07 9.78
N LEU A 452 -11.97 4.16 10.40
CA LEU A 452 -11.51 5.50 10.05
C LEU A 452 -10.01 5.67 10.30
N VAL A 453 -9.48 5.14 11.40
CA VAL A 453 -8.02 5.12 11.67
C VAL A 453 -7.29 4.38 10.55
N ALA A 454 -7.69 3.16 10.19
CA ALA A 454 -7.06 2.39 9.11
C ALA A 454 -7.08 3.13 7.76
N LEU A 455 -8.21 3.78 7.43
CA LEU A 455 -8.35 4.56 6.20
C LEU A 455 -7.47 5.81 6.21
N LEU A 456 -7.37 6.49 7.35
CA LEU A 456 -6.49 7.63 7.52
C LEU A 456 -5.03 7.20 7.38
N GLU A 457 -4.62 6.10 8.00
CA GLU A 457 -3.27 5.56 7.88
C GLU A 457 -2.92 5.19 6.43
N LEU A 458 -3.83 4.53 5.72
CA LEU A 458 -3.68 4.27 4.29
C LEU A 458 -3.53 5.57 3.49
N ALA A 459 -4.35 6.58 3.76
CA ALA A 459 -4.25 7.87 3.09
C ALA A 459 -2.91 8.56 3.38
N LEU A 460 -2.43 8.52 4.63
CA LEU A 460 -1.12 9.06 5.02
C LEU A 460 0.02 8.32 4.30
N LEU A 461 -0.08 7.00 4.17
CA LEU A 461 0.89 6.18 3.45
C LEU A 461 0.95 6.61 1.99
N LEU A 462 -0.20 6.69 1.32
CA LEU A 462 -0.29 7.09 -0.08
C LEU A 462 0.20 8.53 -0.31
N VAL A 463 -0.12 9.46 0.59
CA VAL A 463 0.37 10.86 0.51
C VAL A 463 1.88 10.92 0.69
N MET A 464 2.43 10.17 1.65
CA MET A 464 3.87 10.10 1.89
C MET A 464 4.62 9.59 0.63
N TRP A 465 4.08 8.56 -0.01
CA TRP A 465 4.58 8.03 -1.28
C TRP A 465 4.50 9.04 -2.42
N ASP A 466 3.31 9.58 -2.68
CA ASP A 466 3.08 10.51 -3.80
C ASP A 466 4.00 11.73 -3.73
N ARG A 467 4.11 12.35 -2.55
CA ARG A 467 4.99 13.51 -2.34
C ARG A 467 6.44 13.18 -2.58
N LEU A 468 6.96 12.12 -1.96
CA LEU A 468 8.36 11.75 -2.09
C LEU A 468 8.71 11.38 -3.53
N LEU A 469 7.89 10.55 -4.19
CA LEU A 469 8.13 10.14 -5.57
C LEU A 469 8.10 11.34 -6.52
N ARG A 470 7.14 12.27 -6.40
CA ARG A 470 7.11 13.50 -7.22
C ARG A 470 8.35 14.36 -7.00
N ARG A 471 8.80 14.50 -5.76
CA ARG A 471 10.02 15.26 -5.43
C ARG A 471 11.27 14.61 -6.02
N ILE A 472 11.43 13.28 -5.91
CA ILE A 472 12.54 12.57 -6.54
C ILE A 472 12.49 12.72 -8.06
N CYS A 473 11.34 12.45 -8.69
CA CYS A 473 11.20 12.51 -10.15
C CYS A 473 11.50 13.91 -10.69
N SER A 474 10.97 14.96 -10.05
CA SER A 474 11.19 16.34 -10.47
C SER A 474 12.63 16.82 -10.24
N ARG A 475 13.27 16.45 -9.12
CA ARG A 475 14.62 16.89 -8.78
C ARG A 475 15.70 16.15 -9.56
N LEU A 476 15.53 14.85 -9.76
CA LEU A 476 16.49 14.02 -10.49
C LEU A 476 16.19 13.95 -12.00
N ASN A 477 15.10 14.57 -12.45
CA ASN A 477 14.62 14.52 -13.83
C ASN A 477 14.53 13.09 -14.37
N VAL A 478 14.02 12.17 -13.54
CA VAL A 478 13.81 10.76 -13.89
C VAL A 478 12.31 10.47 -13.94
N PRO A 479 11.80 9.87 -15.02
CA PRO A 479 10.41 9.42 -15.07
C PRO A 479 10.19 8.22 -14.15
N PHE A 480 9.03 8.15 -13.50
CA PHE A 480 8.65 7.01 -12.65
C PHE A 480 8.58 5.69 -13.44
N LEU A 481 7.94 5.72 -14.61
CA LEU A 481 7.97 4.62 -15.58
C LEU A 481 8.90 5.02 -16.73
N ALA A 482 10.19 4.81 -16.54
CA ALA A 482 11.16 5.11 -17.58
C ALA A 482 10.98 4.21 -18.81
N GLU A 483 10.69 4.83 -19.95
CA GLU A 483 10.82 4.17 -21.26
C GLU A 483 12.28 3.77 -21.49
N VAL A 484 12.48 2.59 -22.06
CA VAL A 484 13.82 2.06 -22.28
C VAL A 484 14.44 2.74 -23.49
N PRO A 485 15.66 3.32 -23.38
CA PRO A 485 16.26 4.07 -24.47
C PRO A 485 16.36 3.22 -25.75
N LEU A 486 15.96 3.78 -26.90
CA LEU A 486 15.94 3.10 -28.21
C LEU A 486 17.29 2.43 -28.57
N LYS A 487 18.42 2.99 -28.13
CA LYS A 487 19.75 2.38 -28.30
C LYS A 487 19.88 1.01 -27.62
N VAL A 488 19.33 0.84 -26.41
CA VAL A 488 19.34 -0.44 -25.68
C VAL A 488 18.40 -1.46 -26.34
N LEU A 489 17.33 -0.99 -26.99
CA LEU A 489 16.45 -1.85 -27.79
C LEU A 489 17.13 -2.30 -29.10
N ALA A 490 17.93 -1.43 -29.73
CA ALA A 490 18.71 -1.72 -30.93
C ALA A 490 19.86 -2.72 -30.66
N GLU A 491 20.66 -2.51 -29.61
CA GLU A 491 21.73 -3.43 -29.15
C GLU A 491 21.17 -4.84 -28.87
N GLY A 492 19.91 -4.94 -28.42
CA GLY A 492 19.23 -6.22 -28.19
C GLY A 492 18.83 -6.97 -29.45
N ARG A 493 18.42 -6.22 -30.49
CA ARG A 493 18.04 -6.79 -31.79
C ARG A 493 19.27 -7.30 -32.54
N GLU A 494 20.37 -6.54 -32.53
CA GLU A 494 21.64 -6.95 -33.14
C GLU A 494 22.23 -8.17 -32.44
N GLY A 495 22.22 -8.21 -31.09
CA GLY A 495 22.68 -9.38 -30.33
C GLY A 495 21.80 -10.63 -30.50
N GLN A 496 20.49 -10.47 -30.73
CA GLN A 496 19.60 -11.59 -31.04
C GLN A 496 19.76 -12.08 -32.49
N GLN A 497 19.95 -11.17 -33.45
CA GLN A 497 20.27 -11.53 -34.84
C GLN A 497 21.64 -12.22 -34.92
N ALA A 498 22.67 -11.73 -34.22
CA ALA A 498 23.97 -12.37 -34.18
C ALA A 498 23.92 -13.79 -33.62
N ARG A 499 23.18 -14.03 -32.53
CA ARG A 499 22.99 -15.39 -31.97
C ARG A 499 22.14 -16.31 -32.86
N GLN A 500 21.19 -15.77 -33.61
CA GLN A 500 20.43 -16.55 -34.60
C GLN A 500 21.25 -16.90 -35.84
N VAL A 501 22.21 -16.05 -36.21
CA VAL A 501 23.20 -16.33 -37.27
C VAL A 501 24.21 -17.38 -36.80
N GLU A 502 24.77 -17.23 -35.59
CA GLU A 502 25.67 -18.23 -34.97
C GLU A 502 25.01 -19.60 -34.80
N ALA A 503 23.73 -19.64 -34.40
CA ALA A 503 22.97 -20.89 -34.29
C ALA A 503 22.64 -21.54 -35.64
N ARG A 504 22.72 -20.79 -36.76
CA ARG A 504 22.60 -21.31 -38.12
C ARG A 504 23.94 -21.74 -38.72
N GLU A 505 25.06 -21.19 -38.24
CA GLU A 505 26.40 -21.46 -38.75
C GLU A 505 27.16 -22.57 -37.99
N LEU A 506 26.63 -23.05 -36.86
CA LEU A 506 27.16 -24.25 -36.20
C LEU A 506 26.96 -25.48 -37.11
N PRO A 507 28.03 -26.19 -37.52
CA PRO A 507 27.90 -27.40 -38.31
C PRO A 507 27.15 -28.45 -37.49
N ARG A 508 26.15 -29.10 -38.08
CA ARG A 508 25.58 -30.35 -37.53
C ARG A 508 26.71 -31.37 -37.52
N ILE A 509 27.40 -31.50 -36.39
CA ILE A 509 28.32 -32.62 -36.15
C ILE A 509 27.41 -33.85 -36.06
N ALA A 510 27.53 -34.68 -37.10
CA ALA A 510 26.81 -35.92 -37.24
C ALA A 510 27.15 -36.88 -36.09
N GLU A 511 26.11 -37.53 -35.59
CA GLU A 511 26.22 -38.74 -34.76
C GLU A 511 27.01 -39.81 -35.52
N SER A 512 28.18 -40.19 -35.02
CA SER A 512 28.77 -41.50 -35.28
C SER A 512 29.79 -41.86 -34.20
N SER A 513 29.34 -42.56 -33.15
CA SER A 513 29.99 -43.69 -32.46
C SER A 513 29.36 -43.92 -31.10
#